data_AF-A0A955WP86-F1
#
_entry.id   AF-A0A955WP86-F1
#
_cell.length_a   1.000
_cell.length_b   1.000
_cell.length_c   1.000
_cell.angle_alpha   90.00
_cell.angle_beta   90.00
_cell.angle_gamma   90.00
#
_symmetry.space_group_name_H-M   'P 1'
#
loop_
_entity.id
_entity.type
_entity.pdbx_description
1 polymer ?
#
loop_
_entity_poly.entity_id
_entity_poly.type
_entity_poly.pdbx_seq_one_letter_code
_entity_poly.pdbx_strand_id
1 'polypeptide(L)'
;FVGDAHMAPYELTSQYGAIDYWHQNEITGLDWLRRLHDHFEQAVWLNPITRRWWMHPTIQMVGEVFPMFELTVAGLEEAIEELTT
;
A
#
# COMPACT_ATOMS: atom_id res chain seq x y z
N PHE A 1 -6.44 5.00 0.51
CA PHE A 1 -5.66 4.63 1.71
C PHE A 1 -4.45 5.56 1.85
N VAL A 2 -3.81 5.60 3.02
CA VAL A 2 -2.61 6.40 3.29
C VAL A 2 -1.59 5.55 4.06
N GLY A 3 -0.33 5.52 3.63
CA GLY A 3 0.76 4.84 4.33
C GLY A 3 2.10 4.92 3.59
N ASP A 4 3.23 4.78 4.29
CA ASP A 4 4.58 4.94 3.70
C ASP A 4 4.98 3.84 2.70
N ALA A 5 4.32 2.69 2.76
CA ALA A 5 4.67 1.48 2.01
C ALA A 5 6.16 1.09 2.13
N HIS A 6 6.89 1.60 3.13
CA HIS A 6 8.34 1.53 3.23
C HIS A 6 8.74 0.76 4.49
N MET A 7 8.88 -0.56 4.32
CA MET A 7 9.04 -1.49 5.42
C MET A 7 9.93 -2.67 5.01
N ALA A 8 10.31 -3.54 5.94
CA ALA A 8 11.06 -4.72 5.53
C ALA A 8 10.18 -5.65 4.68
N PRO A 9 10.69 -6.29 3.60
CA PRO A 9 9.87 -7.12 2.71
C PRO A 9 9.10 -8.25 3.40
N TYR A 10 9.65 -8.77 4.51
CA TYR A 10 9.02 -9.83 5.28
C TYR A 10 7.71 -9.36 5.96
N GLU A 11 7.54 -8.05 6.21
CA GLU A 11 6.31 -7.51 6.81
C GLU A 11 5.09 -7.67 5.88
N LEU A 12 5.30 -7.67 4.55
CA LEU A 12 4.23 -7.91 3.57
C LEU A 12 4.12 -9.37 3.12
N THR A 13 5.24 -10.10 3.12
CA THR A 13 5.32 -11.42 2.48
C THR A 13 5.28 -12.60 3.45
N SER A 14 5.54 -12.38 4.75
CA SER A 14 5.55 -13.49 5.71
C SER A 14 4.15 -13.86 6.16
N GLN A 15 3.87 -15.15 6.15
CA GLN A 15 2.77 -15.71 6.94
C GLN A 15 3.08 -15.51 8.42
N TYR A 16 2.04 -15.27 9.21
CA TYR A 16 2.11 -14.94 10.63
C TYR A 16 2.85 -13.63 10.93
N GLY A 17 3.06 -12.78 9.92
CA GLY A 17 3.61 -11.43 10.07
C GLY A 17 2.61 -10.51 10.75
N ALA A 18 2.52 -10.60 12.07
CA ALA A 18 1.70 -9.73 12.91
C ALA A 18 2.60 -8.98 13.91
N ILE A 19 2.27 -7.71 14.16
CA ILE A 19 2.92 -6.91 15.21
C ILE A 19 2.59 -7.47 16.60
N ASP A 20 1.40 -8.06 16.75
CA ASP A 20 1.01 -8.77 17.95
C ASP A 20 1.55 -10.20 17.95
N TYR A 21 2.47 -10.46 18.89
CA TYR A 21 3.11 -11.78 19.08
C TYR A 21 2.14 -12.91 19.36
N TRP A 22 0.93 -12.62 19.86
CA TRP A 22 -0.09 -13.63 20.15
C TRP A 22 -1.04 -13.88 18.98
N HIS A 23 -0.94 -13.07 17.92
CA HIS A 23 -1.78 -13.18 16.75
C HIS A 23 -1.03 -13.89 15.61
N GLN A 24 -1.60 -15.00 15.15
CA GLN A 24 -1.06 -15.75 14.02
C GLN A 24 -2.00 -15.58 12.82
N ASN A 25 -1.64 -14.68 11.92
CA ASN A 25 -2.37 -14.46 10.67
C ASN A 25 -1.77 -15.33 9.56
N GLU A 26 -2.47 -16.39 9.15
CA GLU A 26 -2.03 -17.28 8.07
C GLU A 26 -1.94 -16.57 6.70
N ILE A 27 -2.64 -15.44 6.55
CA ILE A 27 -2.68 -14.65 5.32
C ILE A 27 -1.62 -13.55 5.40
N THR A 28 -0.85 -13.40 4.31
CA THR A 28 0.20 -12.39 4.23
C THR A 28 -0.37 -10.97 4.20
N GLY A 29 0.42 -9.98 4.61
CA GLY A 29 0.01 -8.58 4.52
C GLY A 29 -0.33 -8.16 3.09
N LEU A 30 0.44 -8.63 2.11
CA LEU A 30 0.18 -8.36 0.69
C LEU A 30 -1.16 -8.95 0.21
N ASP A 31 -1.53 -10.15 0.67
CA ASP A 31 -2.81 -10.75 0.31
C ASP A 31 -3.99 -10.01 0.95
N TRP A 32 -3.81 -9.46 2.15
CA TRP A 32 -4.80 -8.57 2.75
C TRP A 32 -4.97 -7.27 1.95
N LEU A 33 -3.89 -6.67 1.46
CA LEU A 33 -3.96 -5.50 0.58
C LEU A 33 -4.71 -5.82 -0.73
N ARG A 34 -4.43 -6.98 -1.34
CA ARG A 34 -5.18 -7.44 -2.53
C ARG A 34 -6.67 -7.62 -2.25
N ARG A 35 -7.04 -8.20 -1.11
CA ARG A 35 -8.45 -8.32 -0.72
C ARG A 35 -9.14 -6.97 -0.53
N LEU A 36 -8.43 -5.97 0.00
CA LEU A 36 -8.95 -4.61 0.11
C LEU A 36 -9.15 -3.99 -1.27
N HIS A 37 -8.18 -4.14 -2.16
CA HIS A 37 -8.31 -3.72 -3.56
C HIS A 37 -9.54 -4.37 -4.22
N ASP A 38 -9.71 -5.69 -4.09
CA ASP A 38 -10.82 -6.42 -4.72
C ASP A 38 -12.20 -6.08 -4.11
N HIS A 39 -12.23 -5.54 -2.88
CA HIS A 39 -13.45 -5.16 -2.20
C HIS A 39 -13.93 -3.75 -2.56
N PHE A 40 -13.01 -2.82 -2.84
CA PHE A 40 -13.33 -1.43 -3.14
C PHE A 40 -13.06 -1.14 -4.62
N GLU A 41 -14.15 -0.90 -5.38
CA GLU A 41 -14.10 -0.66 -6.83
C GLU A 41 -13.12 0.46 -7.23
N GLN A 42 -13.02 1.50 -6.41
CA GLN A 42 -12.08 2.61 -6.60
C GLN A 42 -11.26 2.81 -5.33
N ALA A 43 -9.96 2.54 -5.42
CA ALA A 43 -9.02 2.70 -4.32
C ALA A 43 -7.65 3.15 -4.81
N VAL A 44 -7.09 4.14 -4.13
CA VAL A 44 -5.74 4.68 -4.37
C VAL A 44 -4.91 4.65 -3.09
N TRP A 45 -3.60 4.70 -3.21
CA TRP A 45 -2.67 4.76 -2.09
C TRP A 45 -1.90 6.09 -2.07
N LEU A 46 -1.99 6.84 -0.97
CA LEU A 46 -1.21 8.05 -0.78
C LEU A 46 0.03 7.75 0.07
N ASN A 47 1.21 8.00 -0.50
CA ASN A 47 2.49 7.68 0.11
C ASN A 47 3.26 8.94 0.55
N PRO A 48 3.54 9.15 1.85
CA PRO A 48 4.36 10.25 2.35
C PRO A 48 5.85 10.17 1.96
N ILE A 49 6.33 9.02 1.50
CA ILE A 49 7.69 8.87 0.98
C ILE A 49 7.75 9.53 -0.39
N THR A 50 8.75 10.38 -0.62
CA THR A 50 8.89 11.09 -1.90
C THR A 50 9.11 10.14 -3.06
N ARG A 51 8.54 10.43 -4.24
CA ARG A 51 8.61 9.57 -5.44
C ARG A 51 10.05 9.17 -5.82
N ARG A 52 11.04 10.01 -5.49
CA ARG A 52 12.47 9.71 -5.68
C ARG A 52 12.93 8.41 -5.01
N TRP A 53 12.27 8.01 -3.92
CA TRP A 53 12.63 6.81 -3.13
C TRP A 53 11.76 5.59 -3.43
N TRP A 54 10.87 5.66 -4.43
CA TRP A 54 9.92 4.58 -4.70
C TRP A 54 10.52 3.32 -5.34
N MET A 55 11.81 3.31 -5.66
CA MET A 55 12.54 2.08 -6.02
C MET A 55 12.78 1.15 -4.81
N HIS A 56 12.13 1.41 -3.67
CA HIS A 56 12.12 0.50 -2.53
C HIS A 56 11.19 -0.70 -2.79
N PRO A 57 11.61 -1.95 -2.49
CA PRO A 57 10.85 -3.15 -2.88
C PRO A 57 9.38 -3.15 -2.41
N THR A 58 9.12 -2.80 -1.15
CA THR A 58 7.76 -2.80 -0.60
C THR A 58 6.91 -1.67 -1.15
N ILE A 59 7.51 -0.54 -1.52
CA ILE A 59 6.77 0.57 -2.16
C ILE A 59 6.30 0.10 -3.54
N GLN A 60 7.17 -0.59 -4.29
CA GLN A 60 6.79 -1.18 -5.57
C GLN A 60 5.69 -2.22 -5.42
N MET A 61 5.79 -3.13 -4.44
CA MET A 61 4.75 -4.14 -4.17
C MET A 61 3.38 -3.50 -3.88
N VAL A 62 3.33 -2.44 -3.08
CA VAL A 62 2.06 -1.73 -2.80
C VAL A 62 1.56 -0.99 -4.05
N GLY A 63 2.46 -0.38 -4.82
CA GLY A 63 2.12 0.27 -6.09
C GLY A 63 1.67 -0.67 -7.21
N GLU A 64 1.98 -1.96 -7.11
CA GLU A 64 1.41 -3.00 -7.99
C GLU A 64 -0.03 -3.37 -7.61
N VAL A 65 -0.46 -3.08 -6.37
CA VAL A 65 -1.81 -3.37 -5.87
C VAL A 65 -2.73 -2.15 -5.99
N PHE A 66 -2.22 -0.95 -5.78
CA PHE A 66 -3.01 0.28 -5.85
C PHE A 66 -2.33 1.32 -6.75
N PRO A 67 -3.09 2.09 -7.55
CA PRO A 67 -2.61 3.37 -8.07
C PRO A 67 -2.10 4.22 -6.90
N MET A 68 -0.85 4.66 -6.99
CA MET A 68 -0.14 5.27 -5.86
C MET A 68 0.35 6.67 -6.20
N PHE A 69 0.09 7.61 -5.29
CA PHE A 69 0.39 9.03 -5.44
C PHE A 69 1.20 9.53 -4.23
N GLU A 70 2.08 10.51 -4.44
CA GLU A 70 2.83 11.12 -3.33
C GLU A 70 1.89 11.95 -2.46
N LEU A 71 2.01 11.90 -1.13
CA LEU A 71 1.19 12.69 -0.21
C LEU A 71 1.60 14.17 -0.22
N THR A 72 1.19 14.86 -1.29
CA THR A 72 1.31 16.30 -1.52
C THR A 72 -0.03 16.86 -1.98
N VAL A 73 -0.17 18.19 -2.06
CA VAL A 73 -1.40 18.80 -2.63
C VAL A 73 -1.63 18.34 -4.07
N ALA A 74 -0.58 18.36 -4.90
CA ALA A 74 -0.69 17.88 -6.29
C ALA A 74 -1.03 16.38 -6.36
N GLY A 75 -0.40 15.55 -5.53
CA GLY A 75 -0.71 14.12 -5.51
C GLY A 75 -2.10 13.79 -4.98
N LEU A 76 -2.68 14.66 -4.14
CA LEU A 76 -4.08 14.56 -3.73
C LEU A 76 -5.03 14.90 -4.89
N GLU A 77 -4.71 15.91 -5.70
CA GLU A 77 -5.46 16.25 -6.91
C GLU A 77 -5.40 15.07 -7.90
N GLU A 78 -4.21 14.54 -8.20
CA GLU A 78 -4.03 13.35 -9.06
C GLU A 78 -4.84 12.15 -8.54
N ALA A 79 -4.82 11.90 -7.22
CA ALA A 79 -5.55 10.79 -6.61
C ALA A 79 -7.07 10.95 -6.71
N ILE A 80 -7.58 12.18 -6.60
CA ILE A 80 -9.03 12.46 -6.74
C ILE A 80 -9.47 12.29 -8.19
N GLU A 81 -8.66 12.73 -9.16
CA GLU A 81 -8.94 12.52 -10.58
C GLU A 81 -9.04 11.03 -10.92
N GLU A 82 -8.11 10.21 -10.42
CA GLU A 82 -8.15 8.76 -10.58
C GLU A 82 -9.41 8.13 -9.99
N LEU A 83 -9.87 8.60 -8.83
CA LEU A 83 -11.06 8.08 -8.15
C LEU A 83 -12.39 8.59 -8.75
N THR A 84 -12.37 9.60 -9.60
CA THR A 84 -13.59 10.19 -10.17
C THR A 84 -13.80 9.85 -11.65
N THR A 85 -12.86 9.09 -12.22
CA THR A 85 -12.95 8.52 -13.58
C THR A 85 -13.75 7.22 -13.55
#